data_AF-A0A532CY92-F1
#
_entry.id   AF-A0A532CY92-F1
#
_cell.length_a   1.000
_cell.length_b   1.000
_cell.length_c   1.000
_cell.angle_alpha   90.00
_cell.angle_beta   90.00
_cell.angle_gamma   90.00
#
_symmetry.space_group_name_H-M   'P 1'
#
loop_
_entity.id
_entity.type
_entity.pdbx_description
1 polymer ?
#
loop_
_entity_poly.entity_id
_entity_poly.type
_entity_poly.pdbx_seq_one_letter_code
_entity_poly.pdbx_strand_id
1 'polypeptide(L)'
;MEQCDVVIEQTEAKVKGRHLVNFLRHRLNLGLILLMGCLGVVFAPGFDRNVWAESSSSQSGVKHKANVERGRNIFNGSCYYCHGMDGYLDRLPQMKEDIAARIARLNPPPTDLRDPGVLRLKTNKERARAIREGHPSTGRFGDFTMTDRDMADTLFYLAFIRKDPNPEKD
;
A
#
# COMPACT_ATOMS: atom_id res chain seq x y z
N MET A 1 54.09 17.03 4.21
CA MET A 1 53.74 15.87 5.05
C MET A 1 53.68 16.40 6.46
N GLU A 2 52.48 16.68 6.95
CA GLU A 2 52.27 17.05 8.35
C GLU A 2 50.99 16.34 8.79
N GLN A 3 51.17 15.49 9.79
CA GLN A 3 50.23 14.49 10.24
C GLN A 3 49.64 15.05 11.54
N CYS A 4 48.36 15.43 11.52
CA CYS A 4 47.65 15.81 12.74
C CYS A 4 46.95 14.56 13.29
N ASP A 5 47.45 14.12 14.44
CA ASP A 5 46.91 13.02 15.21
C ASP A 5 45.53 13.31 15.80
N VAL A 6 44.77 12.21 15.89
CA VAL A 6 43.42 12.06 16.40
C VAL A 6 43.41 12.17 17.93
N VAL A 7 42.47 12.94 18.49
CA VAL A 7 41.99 12.74 19.87
C VAL A 7 40.46 12.72 19.84
N ILE A 8 39.91 11.52 20.02
CA ILE A 8 38.49 11.27 20.29
C ILE A 8 38.32 11.33 21.81
N GLU A 9 37.60 12.33 22.31
CA GLU A 9 37.17 12.37 23.71
C GLU A 9 35.76 11.78 23.82
N GLN A 10 35.67 10.55 24.32
CA GLN A 10 34.43 9.93 24.76
C GLN A 10 34.22 10.25 26.23
N THR A 11 33.19 11.05 26.55
CA THR A 11 32.76 11.23 27.95
C THR A 11 31.61 10.28 28.26
N GLU A 12 31.92 9.27 29.06
CA GLU A 12 30.96 8.35 29.67
C GLU A 12 30.15 9.05 30.77
N ALA A 13 28.81 8.92 30.73
CA ALA A 13 27.94 9.26 31.85
C ALA A 13 27.30 7.98 32.41
N LYS A 14 27.71 7.64 33.64
CA LYS A 14 27.39 6.42 34.37
C LYS A 14 26.15 6.57 35.27
N VAL A 15 25.15 5.73 34.98
CA VAL A 15 24.23 5.00 35.89
C VAL A 15 23.48 5.75 37.01
N LYS A 16 22.15 5.63 37.01
CA LYS A 16 21.36 5.44 38.25
C LYS A 16 20.23 4.44 38.02
N GLY A 17 20.35 3.28 38.66
CA GLY A 17 19.39 2.18 38.58
C GLY A 17 18.04 2.52 39.23
N ARG A 18 16.99 1.88 38.71
CA ARG A 18 15.73 1.69 39.41
C ARG A 18 15.46 0.20 39.58
N HIS A 19 14.99 -0.07 40.78
CA HIS A 19 14.84 -1.35 41.44
C HIS A 19 13.57 -2.07 40.97
N LEU A 20 13.66 -3.39 40.94
CA LEU A 20 12.62 -4.34 41.37
C LEU A 20 11.35 -4.56 40.52
N VAL A 21 11.32 -5.79 39.99
CA VAL A 21 10.22 -6.77 39.90
C VAL A 21 8.84 -6.33 39.36
N ASN A 22 8.43 -6.98 38.27
CA ASN A 22 7.33 -7.94 38.35
C ASN A 22 7.43 -8.95 37.21
N PHE A 23 8.01 -10.10 37.55
CA PHE A 23 7.73 -11.38 36.94
C PHE A 23 6.26 -11.73 37.23
N LEU A 24 5.68 -12.62 36.41
CA LEU A 24 4.52 -13.47 36.70
C LEU A 24 3.25 -13.18 35.87
N ARG A 25 3.22 -13.86 34.71
CA ARG A 25 2.23 -14.91 34.43
C ARG A 25 0.82 -14.42 34.05
N HIS A 26 0.62 -14.17 32.76
CA HIS A 26 -0.69 -14.39 32.15
C HIS A 26 -0.98 -15.89 32.12
N ARG A 27 -1.59 -16.39 33.20
CA ARG A 27 -2.27 -17.68 33.24
C ARG A 27 -3.48 -17.64 32.31
N LEU A 28 -3.53 -18.62 31.43
CA LEU A 28 -4.65 -19.55 31.24
C LEU A 28 -5.98 -19.11 31.87
N ASN A 29 -6.96 -18.79 31.02
CA ASN A 29 -8.37 -18.99 31.37
C ASN A 29 -9.03 -19.81 30.24
N LEU A 30 -8.91 -21.13 30.40
CA LEU A 30 -9.66 -22.16 29.73
C LEU A 30 -11.05 -22.19 30.40
N GLY A 31 -11.97 -21.39 29.88
CA GLY A 31 -13.37 -21.36 30.30
C GLY A 31 -14.14 -22.52 29.68
N LEU A 32 -14.17 -23.64 30.39
CA LEU A 32 -15.00 -24.82 30.17
C LEU A 32 -16.49 -24.45 30.17
N ILE A 33 -17.12 -24.34 29.00
CA ILE A 33 -18.59 -24.29 28.89
C ILE A 33 -19.07 -25.75 28.74
N LEU A 34 -19.48 -26.32 29.86
CA LEU A 34 -20.06 -27.65 29.98
C LEU A 34 -21.53 -27.62 29.55
N LEU A 35 -21.85 -28.57 28.66
CA LEU A 35 -23.16 -29.08 28.28
C LEU A 35 -24.18 -29.12 29.43
N MET A 36 -25.41 -28.68 29.19
CA MET A 36 -26.65 -29.42 29.49
C MET A 36 -27.89 -28.62 29.05
N GLY A 37 -28.77 -29.23 28.25
CA GLY A 37 -30.09 -28.67 27.96
C GLY A 37 -30.82 -29.21 26.73
N CYS A 38 -30.86 -30.53 26.54
CA CYS A 38 -31.86 -31.16 25.68
C CYS A 38 -33.22 -31.11 26.38
N LEU A 39 -34.24 -30.52 25.75
CA LEU A 39 -35.63 -31.01 25.60
C LEU A 39 -36.52 -29.84 25.15
N GLY A 40 -37.14 -29.95 23.97
CA GLY A 40 -38.12 -28.97 23.52
C GLY A 40 -38.47 -29.06 22.03
N VAL A 41 -39.28 -30.06 21.70
CA VAL A 41 -40.02 -30.31 20.44
C VAL A 41 -40.59 -29.03 19.79
N VAL A 42 -40.55 -28.93 18.46
CA VAL A 42 -41.71 -28.79 17.53
C VAL A 42 -41.23 -28.85 16.07
N PHE A 43 -41.89 -29.69 15.27
CA PHE A 43 -41.77 -29.82 13.82
C PHE A 43 -42.36 -28.60 13.09
N ALA A 44 -41.69 -28.10 12.05
CA ALA A 44 -42.31 -27.54 10.84
C ALA A 44 -41.31 -27.50 9.67
N PRO A 45 -41.77 -27.63 8.41
CA PRO A 45 -40.96 -28.05 7.26
C PRO A 45 -40.28 -26.90 6.52
N GLY A 46 -39.19 -27.27 5.84
CA GLY A 46 -38.67 -26.67 4.59
C GLY A 46 -38.91 -25.19 4.35
N PHE A 47 -37.92 -24.36 4.69
CA PHE A 47 -37.63 -23.15 3.93
C PHE A 47 -36.13 -23.13 3.67
N ASP A 48 -35.76 -23.28 2.40
CA ASP A 48 -34.43 -22.97 1.88
C ASP A 48 -34.09 -21.52 2.28
N ARG A 49 -33.36 -21.35 3.37
CA ARG A 49 -32.59 -20.13 3.58
C ARG A 49 -31.35 -20.27 2.74
N ASN A 50 -31.47 -19.77 1.53
CA ASN A 50 -30.38 -19.24 0.75
C ASN A 50 -29.65 -18.24 1.65
N VAL A 51 -28.67 -18.69 2.43
CA VAL A 51 -27.66 -17.83 3.04
C VAL A 51 -26.75 -17.41 1.89
N TRP A 52 -27.33 -16.55 1.05
CA TRP A 52 -26.60 -15.70 0.15
C TRP A 52 -25.82 -14.77 1.06
N ALA A 53 -24.51 -15.04 1.18
CA ALA A 53 -23.59 -14.09 1.74
C ALA A 53 -23.75 -12.80 0.92
N GLU A 54 -24.37 -11.80 1.53
CA GLU A 54 -24.41 -10.43 1.02
C GLU A 54 -22.96 -10.02 0.81
N SER A 55 -22.50 -10.17 -0.44
CA SER A 55 -21.21 -9.70 -0.88
C SER A 55 -21.32 -8.20 -0.78
N SER A 56 -20.74 -7.65 0.27
CA SER A 56 -20.77 -6.23 0.56
C SER A 56 -20.21 -5.50 -0.66
N SER A 57 -21.13 -4.88 -1.40
CA SER A 57 -20.90 -3.79 -2.33
C SER A 57 -19.79 -4.02 -3.36
N SER A 58 -20.08 -4.85 -4.36
CA SER A 58 -19.80 -4.47 -5.74
C SER A 58 -20.69 -3.28 -6.09
N GLN A 59 -20.36 -2.09 -5.59
CA GLN A 59 -20.90 -0.87 -6.17
C GLN A 59 -20.17 -0.63 -7.50
N SER A 60 -20.77 -1.05 -8.61
CA SER A 60 -20.68 -0.26 -9.84
C SER A 60 -21.80 -0.59 -10.83
N GLY A 61 -23.01 -0.13 -10.50
CA GLY A 61 -24.06 0.10 -11.50
C GLY A 61 -24.05 1.53 -12.05
N VAL A 62 -23.22 2.43 -11.48
CA VAL A 62 -23.04 3.80 -11.97
C VAL A 62 -21.61 3.91 -12.47
N LYS A 63 -21.46 4.02 -13.80
CA LYS A 63 -20.17 4.29 -14.46
C LYS A 63 -19.76 5.72 -14.08
N HIS A 64 -19.03 5.87 -12.97
CA HIS A 64 -18.49 7.16 -12.58
C HIS A 64 -17.42 7.58 -13.60
N LYS A 65 -17.56 8.81 -14.14
CA LYS A 65 -16.54 9.41 -15.00
C LYS A 65 -15.28 9.66 -14.18
N ALA A 66 -14.14 9.19 -14.68
CA ALA A 66 -12.84 9.40 -14.04
C ALA A 66 -12.48 10.90 -13.95
N ASN A 67 -11.78 11.29 -12.90
CA ASN A 67 -11.43 12.68 -12.59
C ASN A 67 -9.91 12.87 -12.48
N VAL A 68 -9.37 13.78 -13.30
CA VAL A 68 -7.93 14.09 -13.38
C VAL A 68 -7.38 14.63 -12.06
N GLU A 69 -8.08 15.55 -11.43
CA GLU A 69 -7.63 16.19 -10.18
C GLU A 69 -7.62 15.19 -9.02
N ARG A 70 -8.64 14.34 -8.95
CA ARG A 70 -8.71 13.28 -7.95
C ARG A 70 -7.59 12.25 -8.15
N GLY A 71 -7.33 11.87 -9.40
CA GLY A 71 -6.20 11.01 -9.76
C GLY A 71 -4.84 11.63 -9.46
N ARG A 72 -4.69 12.94 -9.68
CA ARG A 72 -3.48 13.70 -9.31
C ARG A 72 -3.23 13.64 -7.81
N ASN A 73 -4.26 13.84 -7.00
CA ASN A 73 -4.15 13.81 -5.55
C ASN A 73 -3.76 12.42 -5.03
N ILE A 74 -4.32 11.36 -5.62
CA ILE A 74 -3.94 9.99 -5.29
C ILE A 74 -2.48 9.74 -5.68
N PHE A 75 -2.10 10.09 -6.91
CA PHE A 75 -0.75 9.90 -7.42
C PHE A 75 0.31 10.63 -6.56
N ASN A 76 0.06 11.90 -6.24
CA ASN A 76 0.94 12.71 -5.40
C ASN A 76 0.85 12.36 -3.90
N GLY A 77 -0.06 11.48 -3.51
CA GLY A 77 -0.15 10.94 -2.15
C GLY A 77 0.65 9.65 -1.97
N SER A 78 0.74 8.80 -3.00
CA SER A 78 1.33 7.46 -2.88
C SER A 78 2.40 7.12 -3.92
N CYS A 79 2.20 7.46 -5.19
CA CYS A 79 3.09 7.06 -6.29
C CYS A 79 4.36 7.91 -6.40
N TYR A 80 4.26 9.19 -6.00
CA TYR A 80 5.32 10.19 -6.19
C TYR A 80 6.62 9.91 -5.42
N TYR A 81 6.59 9.06 -4.38
CA TYR A 81 7.81 8.67 -3.66
C TYR A 81 8.85 7.99 -4.54
N CYS A 82 8.40 7.26 -5.57
CA CYS A 82 9.29 6.59 -6.52
C CYS A 82 9.28 7.26 -7.90
N HIS A 83 8.15 7.88 -8.29
CA HIS A 83 7.97 8.45 -9.63
C HIS A 83 8.05 9.99 -9.66
N GLY A 84 8.25 10.63 -8.51
CA GLY A 84 8.31 12.08 -8.34
C GLY A 84 6.98 12.81 -8.53
N MET A 85 6.93 14.07 -8.13
CA MET A 85 5.71 14.89 -8.19
C MET A 85 5.22 15.02 -9.65
N ASP A 86 3.94 14.71 -9.87
CA ASP A 86 3.32 14.69 -11.21
C ASP A 86 4.05 13.81 -12.25
N GLY A 87 4.81 12.81 -11.79
CA GLY A 87 5.55 11.84 -12.60
C GLY A 87 6.91 12.33 -13.10
N TYR A 88 7.40 13.47 -12.59
CA TYR A 88 8.73 13.98 -12.89
C TYR A 88 9.78 13.32 -11.99
N LEU A 89 10.60 12.42 -12.52
CA LEU A 89 11.60 11.66 -11.75
C LEU A 89 12.63 12.53 -11.03
N ASP A 90 12.86 13.76 -11.49
CA ASP A 90 13.74 14.75 -10.87
C ASP A 90 13.08 15.51 -9.69
N ARG A 91 11.79 15.26 -9.41
CA ARG A 91 11.00 15.92 -8.36
C ARG A 91 10.56 14.95 -7.27
N LEU A 92 11.51 14.16 -6.78
CA LEU A 92 11.28 13.27 -5.64
C LEU A 92 11.12 14.06 -4.33
N PRO A 93 10.29 13.60 -3.39
CA PRO A 93 10.26 14.18 -2.05
C PRO A 93 11.61 14.01 -1.35
N GLN A 94 11.88 14.89 -0.38
CA GLN A 94 12.93 14.63 0.57
C GLN A 94 12.57 13.39 1.39
N MET A 95 13.51 12.45 1.47
CA MET A 95 13.36 11.19 2.18
C MET A 95 14.65 10.85 2.90
N LYS A 96 14.58 9.97 3.90
CA LYS A 96 15.77 9.48 4.61
C LYS A 96 16.74 8.81 3.62
N GLU A 97 18.03 8.94 3.89
CA GLU A 97 19.11 8.48 3.03
C GLU A 97 19.03 6.97 2.74
N ASP A 98 18.62 6.17 3.72
CA ASP A 98 18.46 4.72 3.59
C ASP A 98 17.34 4.34 2.62
N ILE A 99 16.23 5.09 2.65
CA ILE A 99 15.09 4.94 1.73
C ILE A 99 15.51 5.34 0.32
N ALA A 100 16.14 6.52 0.17
CA ALA A 100 16.62 7.00 -1.12
C ALA A 100 17.60 5.99 -1.75
N ALA A 101 18.56 5.49 -0.96
CA ALA A 101 19.53 4.51 -1.41
C ALA A 101 18.87 3.17 -1.76
N ARG A 102 17.78 2.76 -1.07
CA ARG A 102 17.02 1.55 -1.42
C ARG A 102 16.30 1.72 -2.76
N ILE A 103 15.66 2.85 -3.00
CA ILE A 103 14.98 3.14 -4.28
C ILE A 103 16.00 3.18 -5.43
N ALA A 104 17.16 3.81 -5.22
CA ALA A 104 18.23 3.87 -6.22
C ALA A 104 18.82 2.50 -6.59
N ARG A 105 18.66 1.48 -5.74
CA ARG A 105 19.10 0.10 -5.99
C ARG A 105 18.01 -0.80 -6.58
N LEU A 106 16.80 -0.30 -6.80
CA LEU A 106 15.75 -1.08 -7.45
C LEU A 106 16.19 -1.47 -8.87
N ASN A 107 15.99 -2.74 -9.22
CA ASN A 107 16.27 -3.26 -10.55
C ASN A 107 15.03 -4.03 -11.05
N PRO A 108 14.29 -3.51 -12.04
CA PRO A 108 14.56 -2.26 -12.77
C PRO A 108 14.30 -1.01 -11.91
N PRO A 109 14.92 0.14 -12.24
CA PRO A 109 14.61 1.41 -11.58
C PRO A 109 13.14 1.83 -11.86
N PRO A 110 12.57 2.73 -11.04
CA PRO A 110 11.26 3.31 -11.34
C PRO A 110 11.22 3.88 -12.77
N THR A 111 10.26 3.43 -13.55
CA THR A 111 10.10 3.89 -14.95
C THR A 111 9.70 5.36 -14.99
N ASP A 112 10.25 6.11 -15.93
CA ASP A 112 9.75 7.45 -16.26
C ASP A 112 8.33 7.32 -16.84
N LEU A 113 7.35 7.84 -16.09
CA LEU A 113 5.94 7.71 -16.46
C LEU A 113 5.53 8.68 -17.57
N ARG A 114 6.39 9.65 -17.91
CA ARG A 114 6.14 10.72 -18.88
C ARG A 114 6.84 10.47 -20.20
N ASP A 115 7.88 9.63 -20.24
CA ASP A 115 8.55 9.24 -21.48
C ASP A 115 7.84 8.03 -22.14
N PRO A 116 7.08 8.23 -23.24
CA PRO A 116 6.40 7.14 -23.92
C PRO A 116 7.35 6.10 -24.52
N GLY A 117 8.62 6.46 -24.76
CA GLY A 117 9.65 5.58 -25.29
C GLY A 117 9.97 4.42 -24.36
N VAL A 118 9.89 4.61 -23.04
CA VAL A 118 10.17 3.56 -22.04
C VAL A 118 8.91 2.82 -21.58
N LEU A 119 7.71 3.34 -21.81
CA LEU A 119 6.45 2.72 -21.37
C LEU A 119 6.12 1.43 -22.11
N ARG A 120 6.13 0.31 -21.37
CA ARG A 120 5.82 -1.02 -21.90
C ARG A 120 4.34 -1.40 -21.80
N LEU A 121 3.66 -1.00 -20.72
CA LEU A 121 2.24 -1.33 -20.49
C LEU A 121 1.34 -0.50 -21.40
N LYS A 122 0.56 -1.18 -22.25
CA LYS A 122 -0.24 -0.59 -23.33
C LYS A 122 -1.69 -0.38 -22.92
N THR A 123 -2.21 -1.16 -21.98
CA THR A 123 -3.60 -1.05 -21.57
C THR A 123 -3.78 -0.66 -20.10
N ASN A 124 -4.95 -0.11 -19.80
CA ASN A 124 -5.36 0.21 -18.44
C ASN A 124 -5.46 -1.04 -17.57
N LYS A 125 -5.86 -2.18 -18.13
CA LYS A 125 -5.87 -3.47 -17.42
C LYS A 125 -4.47 -3.90 -16.96
N GLU A 126 -3.47 -3.77 -17.85
CA GLU A 126 -2.07 -4.07 -17.52
C GLU A 126 -1.52 -3.12 -16.45
N ARG A 127 -1.81 -1.82 -16.58
CA ARG A 127 -1.38 -0.80 -15.60
C ARG A 127 -2.05 -1.00 -14.25
N ALA A 128 -3.35 -1.28 -14.22
CA ALA A 128 -4.09 -1.56 -12.99
C ALA A 128 -3.52 -2.77 -12.26
N ARG A 129 -3.18 -3.82 -13.01
CA ARG A 129 -2.50 -5.01 -12.47
C ARG A 129 -1.16 -4.62 -11.84
N ALA A 130 -0.30 -3.91 -12.57
CA ALA A 130 1.01 -3.49 -12.07
C ALA A 130 0.91 -2.60 -10.81
N ILE A 131 -0.09 -1.72 -10.73
CA ILE A 131 -0.32 -0.88 -9.55
C ILE A 131 -0.79 -1.72 -8.35
N ARG A 132 -1.68 -2.70 -8.55
CA ARG A 132 -2.20 -3.55 -7.46
C ARG A 132 -1.17 -4.55 -6.96
N GLU A 133 -0.45 -5.18 -7.88
CA GLU A 133 0.43 -6.30 -7.57
C GLU A 133 1.85 -5.83 -7.26
N GLY A 134 2.23 -4.64 -7.74
CA GLY A 134 3.63 -4.23 -7.83
C GLY A 134 4.33 -4.93 -8.99
N HIS A 135 5.49 -4.43 -9.41
CA HIS A 135 6.28 -5.13 -10.41
C HIS A 135 7.10 -6.25 -9.72
N PRO A 136 7.07 -7.51 -10.21
CA PRO A 136 7.85 -8.61 -9.63
C PRO A 136 9.33 -8.20 -9.58
N SER A 137 9.99 -8.32 -8.43
CA SER A 137 11.35 -7.81 -8.11
C SER A 137 11.48 -6.34 -7.64
N THR A 138 10.40 -5.57 -7.64
CA THR A 138 10.36 -4.23 -7.02
C THR A 138 9.31 -4.21 -5.90
N GLY A 139 9.56 -3.50 -4.82
CA GLY A 139 8.71 -3.54 -3.64
C GLY A 139 7.25 -3.15 -3.95
N ARG A 140 6.30 -3.92 -3.41
CA ARG A 140 4.91 -3.47 -3.27
C ARG A 140 4.80 -2.64 -2.00
N PHE A 141 4.11 -1.51 -2.05
CA PHE A 141 3.71 -0.80 -0.83
C PHE A 141 2.62 -1.63 -0.12
N GLY A 142 2.97 -2.22 1.04
CA GLY A 142 2.10 -3.16 1.76
C GLY A 142 0.77 -2.58 2.24
N ASP A 143 0.76 -1.29 2.55
CA ASP A 143 -0.42 -0.60 3.13
C ASP A 143 -1.22 0.18 2.08
N PHE A 144 -0.81 0.17 0.81
CA PHE A 144 -1.53 0.87 -0.25
C PHE A 144 -2.71 0.04 -0.74
N THR A 145 -3.91 0.38 -0.24
CA THR A 145 -5.18 -0.11 -0.78
C THR A 145 -5.83 0.99 -1.59
N MET A 146 -6.40 0.64 -2.74
CA MET A 146 -7.00 1.59 -3.68
C MET A 146 -8.33 1.03 -4.20
N THR A 147 -9.41 1.82 -4.13
CA THR A 147 -10.72 1.40 -4.64
C THR A 147 -10.72 1.35 -6.18
N ASP A 148 -11.73 0.74 -6.79
CA ASP A 148 -11.88 0.75 -8.26
C ASP A 148 -12.02 2.17 -8.82
N ARG A 149 -12.68 3.07 -8.07
CA ARG A 149 -12.78 4.48 -8.43
C ARG A 149 -11.42 5.17 -8.38
N ASP A 150 -10.66 4.94 -7.32
CA ASP A 150 -9.32 5.53 -7.18
C ASP A 150 -8.37 4.99 -8.27
N MET A 151 -8.50 3.72 -8.64
CA MET A 151 -7.80 3.14 -9.78
C MET A 151 -8.15 3.84 -11.09
N ALA A 152 -9.45 4.01 -11.37
CA ALA A 152 -9.91 4.69 -12.58
C ALA A 152 -9.41 6.15 -12.65
N ASP A 153 -9.54 6.90 -11.56
CA ASP A 153 -9.04 8.27 -11.45
C ASP A 153 -7.51 8.34 -11.67
N THR A 154 -6.76 7.42 -11.06
CA THR A 154 -5.29 7.34 -11.20
C THR A 154 -4.86 7.02 -12.63
N LEU A 155 -5.50 6.04 -13.28
CA LEU A 155 -5.19 5.69 -14.68
C LEU A 155 -5.52 6.83 -15.63
N PHE A 156 -6.63 7.53 -15.39
CA PHE A 156 -7.02 8.69 -16.17
C PHE A 156 -6.02 9.85 -15.99
N TYR A 157 -5.51 10.05 -14.78
CA TYR A 157 -4.43 11.01 -14.53
C TYR A 157 -3.12 10.61 -15.22
N LEU A 158 -2.75 9.33 -15.21
CA LEU A 158 -1.58 8.84 -15.95
C LEU A 158 -1.70 9.10 -17.45
N ALA A 159 -2.88 8.87 -18.02
CA ALA A 159 -3.15 9.20 -19.42
C ALA A 159 -3.03 10.70 -19.69
N PHE A 160 -3.55 11.54 -18.79
CA PHE A 160 -3.43 13.00 -18.87
C PHE A 160 -1.96 13.47 -18.88
N ILE A 161 -1.12 13.01 -17.95
CA ILE A 161 0.30 13.44 -17.89
C ILE A 161 1.13 12.95 -19.08
N ARG A 162 0.70 11.86 -19.72
CA ARG A 162 1.31 11.29 -20.93
C ARG A 162 0.79 11.91 -22.22
N LYS A 163 -0.27 12.73 -22.15
CA LYS A 163 -1.02 13.21 -23.32
C LYS A 163 -1.49 12.04 -24.21
N ASP A 164 -1.92 10.95 -23.58
CA ASP A 164 -2.40 9.76 -24.28
C ASP A 164 -3.70 10.10 -25.05
N PRO A 165 -3.75 9.92 -26.38
CA PRO A 165 -4.97 10.18 -27.14
C PRO A 165 -6.10 9.20 -26.83
N ASN A 166 -5.82 8.06 -26.16
CA ASN A 166 -6.78 7.01 -25.85
C ASN A 166 -6.77 6.67 -24.35
N PRO A 167 -7.22 7.58 -23.46
CA PRO A 167 -7.11 7.43 -22.01
C PRO A 167 -7.93 6.27 -21.43
N GLU A 168 -8.94 5.78 -22.15
CA GLU A 168 -9.86 4.72 -21.72
C GLU A 168 -9.53 3.35 -22.36
N LYS A 169 -8.32 3.17 -22.92
CA LYS A 169 -7.95 1.94 -23.61
C LYS A 169 -7.73 0.76 -22.63
N ASP A 170 -8.57 -0.27 -22.76
CA ASP A 170 -8.56 -1.50 -21.94
C ASP A 170 -7.93 -2.71 -22.67
#